data_AF-A0A7Y2E7C7-F1
#
_entry.id   AF-A0A7Y2E7C7-F1
#
_cell.length_a   1.000
_cell.length_b   1.000
_cell.length_c   1.000
_cell.angle_alpha   90.00
_cell.angle_beta   90.00
_cell.angle_gamma   90.00
#
_symmetry.space_group_name_H-M   'P 1'
#
loop_
_entity.id
_entity.type
_entity.pdbx_description
1 polymer ?
#
loop_
_entity_poly.entity_id
_entity_poly.type
_entity_poly.pdbx_seq_one_letter_code
_entity_poly.pdbx_strand_id
1 'polypeptide(L)' 'GRHRGKPAAKGRAHPAMEAYEERLRNRFGTQVRIVGGTGRGRIELHYFNEEDLERVLTLAGISTQL' A
#
# COMPACT_ATOMS: atom_id res chain seq x y z
N GLY A 1 -25.45 17.71 24.64
CA GLY A 1 -25.60 17.49 23.20
C GLY A 1 -24.41 16.73 22.68
N ARG A 2 -24.60 15.59 22.01
CA ARG A 2 -23.50 14.75 21.50
C ARG A 2 -22.74 15.52 20.43
N HIS A 3 -21.46 15.81 20.67
CA HIS A 3 -20.53 16.34 19.67
C HIS A 3 -20.50 15.36 18.50
N ARG A 4 -21.18 15.73 17.41
CA ARG A 4 -21.01 15.11 16.09
C ARG A 4 -19.55 15.34 15.69
N GLY A 5 -18.72 14.31 15.84
CA GLY A 5 -17.41 14.28 15.21
C GLY A 5 -17.59 14.54 13.72
N LYS A 6 -17.03 15.65 13.23
CA LYS A 6 -16.94 15.96 11.81
C LYS A 6 -16.41 14.71 11.09
N PRO A 7 -17.06 14.20 10.03
CA PRO A 7 -16.46 13.14 9.22
C PRO A 7 -15.14 13.71 8.69
N ALA A 8 -14.03 13.10 9.12
CA ALA A 8 -12.70 13.43 8.62
C ALA A 8 -12.82 13.39 7.08
N ALA A 9 -12.55 14.53 6.45
CA ALA A 9 -12.58 14.67 5.01
C ALA A 9 -11.88 13.46 4.42
N LYS A 10 -12.62 12.62 3.68
CA LYS A 10 -12.06 11.53 2.87
C LYS A 10 -10.96 12.18 2.05
N GLY A 11 -9.72 12.02 2.51
CA GLY A 11 -8.57 12.66 1.92
C GLY A 11 -8.57 12.25 0.47
N ARG A 12 -8.71 13.23 -0.43
CA ARG A 12 -8.22 13.04 -1.79
C ARG A 12 -6.81 12.52 -1.62
N ALA A 13 -6.58 11.29 -2.06
CA ALA A 13 -5.24 10.71 -2.10
C ALA A 13 -4.32 11.79 -2.67
N HIS A 14 -3.32 12.18 -1.90
CA HIS A 14 -2.38 13.21 -2.33
C HIS A 14 -1.84 12.79 -3.71
N PRO A 15 -1.80 13.64 -4.75
CA PRO A 15 -1.45 13.20 -6.11
C PRO A 15 -0.14 12.41 -6.22
N ALA A 16 0.83 12.70 -5.35
CA ALA A 16 2.06 11.91 -5.25
C ALA A 16 1.85 10.42 -4.86
N MET A 17 0.76 10.09 -4.15
CA MET A 17 0.46 8.72 -3.73
C MET A 17 0.14 7.82 -4.91
N GLU A 18 -0.59 8.32 -5.91
CA GLU A 18 -0.87 7.55 -7.13
C GLU A 18 0.43 7.24 -7.90
N ALA A 19 1.34 8.21 -8.00
CA ALA A 19 2.66 7.99 -8.60
C ALA A 19 3.51 6.98 -7.81
N TYR A 20 3.41 6.96 -6.47
CA TYR A 20 4.06 5.95 -5.65
C TYR A 20 3.42 4.58 -5.81
N GLU A 21 2.09 4.48 -5.83
CA GLU A 21 1.36 3.23 -6.10
C GLU A 21 1.74 2.66 -7.48
N GLU A 22 1.82 3.50 -8.51
CA GLU A 22 2.25 3.07 -9.85
C GLU A 22 3.69 2.53 -9.84
N ARG A 23 4.63 3.23 -9.20
CA ARG A 23 6.01 2.75 -9.06
C ARG A 23 6.10 1.41 -8.32
N LEU A 24 5.32 1.25 -7.25
CA LEU A 24 5.28 0.01 -6.48
C LEU A 24 4.64 -1.12 -7.28
N ARG A 25 3.52 -0.87 -7.99
CA ARG A 25 2.90 -1.86 -8.90
C ARG A 25 3.88 -2.31 -9.98
N ASN A 26 4.59 -1.37 -10.62
CA ASN A 26 5.59 -1.68 -11.65
C ASN A 26 6.76 -2.49 -11.10
N ARG A 27 7.21 -2.21 -9.87
CA ARG A 27 8.30 -2.94 -9.23
C ARG A 27 7.90 -4.34 -8.79
N PHE A 28 6.74 -4.48 -8.14
CA PHE A 28 6.29 -5.74 -7.54
C PHE A 28 5.44 -6.59 -8.48
N GLY A 29 5.03 -6.08 -9.64
CA GLY A 29 4.22 -6.83 -10.61
C GLY A 29 2.90 -7.34 -10.03
N THR A 30 2.34 -6.64 -9.04
CA THR A 30 1.09 -7.01 -8.37
C THR A 30 0.33 -5.75 -7.96
N GLN A 31 -0.92 -5.92 -7.51
CA GLN A 31 -1.72 -4.81 -7.01
C GLN A 31 -1.13 -4.25 -5.71
N VAL A 32 -0.94 -2.93 -5.71
CA VAL A 32 -0.47 -2.16 -4.55
C VAL A 32 -1.44 -1.03 -4.28
N ARG A 33 -1.72 -0.78 -3.00
CA ARG A 33 -2.54 0.34 -2.54
C ARG A 33 -1.89 1.03 -1.35
N ILE A 34 -1.86 2.36 -1.36
CA ILE A 34 -1.46 3.19 -0.24
C ILE A 34 -2.73 3.69 0.43
N VAL A 35 -2.94 3.27 1.68
CA VAL A 35 -4.09 3.68 2.47
C VAL A 35 -3.64 4.65 3.56
N GLY A 36 -4.19 5.85 3.56
CA GLY A 36 -3.95 6.86 4.58
C GLY A 36 -3.32 8.14 4.04
N GLY A 37 -2.54 8.83 4.90
CA GLY A 37 -1.86 10.08 4.57
C GLY A 37 -0.49 10.18 5.26
N THR A 38 0.13 11.35 5.20
CA THR A 38 1.52 11.56 5.65
C THR A 38 1.80 11.29 7.13
N GLY A 39 0.78 11.33 8.00
CA GLY A 39 0.93 11.05 9.42
C GLY A 39 0.72 9.59 9.82
N ARG A 40 -0.21 8.88 9.16
CA ARG A 40 -0.50 7.46 9.39
C ARG A 40 -1.01 6.83 8.10
N GLY A 41 -0.44 5.69 7.75
CA GLY A 41 -0.87 4.92 6.60
C GLY A 41 -0.28 3.52 6.59
N ARG A 42 -0.68 2.75 5.59
CA ARG A 42 -0.16 1.44 5.30
C ARG A 42 -0.06 1.24 3.79
N ILE A 43 0.88 0.41 3.38
CA ILE A 43 0.98 -0.09 2.03
C ILE A 43 0.40 -1.50 2.04
N GLU A 44 -0.57 -1.75 1.18
CA GLU A 44 -1.17 -3.06 0.97
C GLU A 44 -0.59 -3.63 -0.32
N LEU A 45 0.02 -4.81 -0.23
CA LEU A 45 0.52 -5.57 -1.37
C LEU A 45 -0.31 -6.86 -1.47
N HIS A 46 -0.85 -7.14 -2.66
CA HIS A 46 -1.61 -8.35 -2.90
C HIS A 46 -0.72 -9.43 -3.52
N TYR A 47 -1.00 -10.69 -3.24
CA TYR A 47 -0.41 -11.84 -3.93
C TYR A 47 -1.52 -12.85 -4.20
N PHE A 48 -1.42 -13.60 -5.30
CA PHE A 48 -2.48 -14.54 -5.72
C PHE A 48 -2.13 -15.99 -5.42
N ASN A 49 -0.86 -16.31 -5.25
CA ASN A 49 -0.35 -17.63 -4.91
C ASN A 49 0.97 -17.51 -4.11
N GLU A 50 1.54 -18.65 -3.73
CA GLU A 50 2.78 -18.72 -2.95
C GLU A 50 4.01 -18.22 -3.74
N GLU A 51 4.10 -18.55 -5.02
CA GLU A 51 5.17 -18.08 -5.91
C GLU A 51 5.21 -16.55 -6.02
N ASP A 52 4.04 -15.91 -6.12
CA ASP A 52 3.89 -14.46 -6.11
C ASP A 52 4.36 -13.84 -4.79
N LEU A 53 4.05 -14.49 -3.67
CA LEU A 53 4.48 -14.03 -2.35
C LEU A 53 6.01 -14.09 -2.24
N GLU A 54 6.64 -15.21 -2.61
CA GLU A 54 8.10 -15.36 -2.58
C GLU A 54 8.81 -14.34 -3.48
N ARG A 55 8.28 -14.13 -4.69
CA ARG A 55 8.79 -13.11 -5.63
C ARG A 55 8.69 -11.71 -5.04
N VAL A 56 7.55 -11.36 -4.44
CA VAL A 56 7.36 -10.07 -3.76
C VAL A 56 8.36 -9.88 -2.62
N LEU A 57 8.54 -10.89 -1.77
CA LEU A 57 9.46 -10.84 -0.63
C LEU A 57 10.91 -10.65 -1.10
N THR A 58 11.29 -11.38 -2.16
CA THR A 58 12.60 -11.24 -2.80
C THR A 58 12.81 -9.82 -3.33
N LEU A 59 11.83 -9.26 -4.04
CA LEU A 59 11.89 -7.89 -4.57
C LEU A 59 11.92 -6.82 -3.48
N ALA A 60 11.36 -7.12 -2.31
CA ALA A 60 11.43 -6.29 -1.10
C ALA A 60 12.77 -6.41 -0.34
N GLY A 61 13.67 -7.28 -0.80
CA GLY A 61 14.99 -7.51 -0.18
C GLY A 61 14.93 -8.38 1.07
N ILE A 62 13.87 -9.16 1.24
CA ILE A 62 13.70 -10.11 2.35
C ILE A 62 14.22 -11.47 1.88
N SER A 63 15.16 -12.05 2.63
CA SER A 63 15.61 -13.43 2.36
C SER A 63 14.50 -14.42 2.74
N THR A 64 14.21 -15.36 1.84
CA THR A 64 13.18 -16.41 2.01
C THR A 64 13.78 -17.77 2.40
N GLN A 65 15.07 -17.81 2.78
CA GLN A 65 15.71 -19.04 3.29
C GLN A 65 15.21 -19.31 4.72
N LEU A 66 14.11 -20.06 4.83
CA LEU A 66 13.57 -20.58 6.10
C LEU A 66 14.14 -21.95 6.44
#